data_AF-A0AAR5P4X7-F1
#
_entry.id   AF-A0AAR5P4X7-F1
#
_cell.length_a   1.000
_cell.length_b   1.000
_cell.length_c   1.000
_cell.angle_alpha   90.00
_cell.angle_beta   90.00
_cell.angle_gamma   90.00
#
_symmetry.space_group_name_H-M   'P 1'
#
loop_
_entity.id
_entity.type
_entity.pdbx_description
1 polymer ?
#
loop_
_entity_poly.entity_id
_entity_poly.type
_entity_poly.pdbx_seq_one_letter_code
_entity_poly.pdbx_strand_id
1 'polypeptide(L)'
;MRMTLSSLNWRRREMVRWLVTCAVELGLEALTSLMQNWFQFFTATEAAGPVATTIMSRGTMVRLQLGFQQQDELSSCARTLALQCATKDPPNCALNALTLCENEALAFETAYQIVVEAASHIMTSSQLFTIARYMEHRGYPARAYKLAMLAMKNVHLAYNQDTHPAINDIHWAMALAHSLGKTELGHMVPLLVKNVQCATVLSDVLRRCGASAPGGPTGPPIQPDAKHASARTRCIPGPKPLSFDRPPLRPLLEAAVNAYINTTHSRLAHISPRHYADFIEFLGRARDTFALAHDGHAQFAHLIENMKVAYKGKKKLMFLVKERFG
;
A
#
# COMPACT_ATOMS: atom_id res chain seq x y z
N MET A 1 8.44 30.54 24.85
CA MET A 1 7.84 29.39 24.12
C MET A 1 8.81 28.26 23.76
N ARG A 2 10.09 28.52 23.45
CA ARG A 2 11.11 27.47 23.17
C ARG A 2 11.13 26.33 24.21
N MET A 3 10.88 26.64 25.49
CA MET A 3 10.84 25.66 26.59
C MET A 3 9.71 24.61 26.52
N THR A 4 8.77 24.71 25.58
CA THR A 4 7.61 23.78 25.48
C THR A 4 7.60 22.91 24.23
N LEU A 5 8.57 23.06 23.33
CA LEU A 5 8.64 22.31 22.06
C LEU A 5 8.78 20.79 22.26
N SER A 6 9.26 20.36 23.43
CA SER A 6 9.46 18.96 23.78
C SER A 6 8.32 18.32 24.59
N SER A 7 7.27 19.06 24.97
CA SER A 7 6.17 18.55 25.80
C SER A 7 4.85 18.44 25.01
N LEU A 8 4.51 17.23 24.58
CA LEU A 8 3.24 16.91 23.91
C LEU A 8 2.10 16.74 24.91
N ASN A 9 1.65 17.84 25.54
CA ASN A 9 0.48 17.84 26.42
C ASN A 9 -0.70 18.62 25.80
N TRP A 10 -1.91 18.46 26.35
CA TRP A 10 -3.10 19.16 25.85
C TRP A 10 -2.92 20.69 25.83
N ARG A 11 -2.14 21.23 26.77
CA ARG A 11 -1.80 22.65 26.83
C ARG A 11 -0.99 23.09 25.61
N ARG A 12 -0.10 22.24 25.09
CA ARG A 12 0.67 22.51 23.88
C ARG A 12 -0.23 22.72 22.66
N ARG A 13 -1.20 21.82 22.45
CA ARG A 13 -2.17 21.97 21.34
C ARG A 13 -2.95 23.27 21.46
N GLU A 14 -3.35 23.65 22.67
CA GLU A 14 -4.09 24.89 22.90
C GLU A 14 -3.24 26.13 22.67
N MET A 15 -1.98 26.12 23.12
CA MET A 15 -1.04 27.21 22.82
C MET A 15 -0.82 27.37 21.31
N VAL A 16 -0.66 26.26 20.57
CA VAL A 16 -0.49 26.32 19.11
C VAL A 16 -1.71 26.96 18.45
N ARG A 17 -2.93 26.53 18.83
CA ARG A 17 -4.17 27.13 18.31
C ARG A 17 -4.28 28.59 18.67
N TRP A 18 -4.05 28.94 19.93
CA TRP A 18 -4.12 30.31 20.42
C TRP A 18 -3.17 31.24 19.64
N LEU A 19 -1.92 30.80 19.43
CA LEU A 19 -0.91 31.58 18.70
C LEU A 19 -1.33 31.83 17.24
N VAL A 20 -1.87 30.80 16.58
CA VAL A 20 -2.42 30.95 15.23
C VAL A 20 -3.64 31.87 15.22
N THR A 21 -4.55 31.76 16.19
CA THR A 21 -5.71 32.66 16.32
C THR A 21 -5.26 34.12 16.47
N CYS A 22 -4.29 34.40 17.34
CA CYS A 22 -3.74 35.75 17.49
C CYS A 22 -3.12 36.25 16.18
N ALA A 23 -2.37 35.41 15.46
CA ALA A 23 -1.81 35.80 14.17
C ALA A 23 -2.92 36.08 13.12
N VAL A 24 -4.02 35.32 13.14
CA VAL A 24 -5.19 35.60 12.29
C VAL A 24 -5.86 36.93 12.65
N GLU A 25 -5.92 37.30 13.93
CA GLU A 25 -6.47 38.60 14.35
C GLU A 25 -5.57 39.77 13.96
N LEU A 26 -4.26 39.56 13.90
CA LEU A 26 -3.27 40.58 13.54
C LEU A 26 -3.15 40.81 12.03
N GLY A 27 -3.49 39.83 11.20
CA GLY A 27 -3.51 39.98 9.74
C GLY A 27 -2.49 39.12 8.97
N LEU A 28 -2.43 39.35 7.66
CA LEU A 28 -1.61 38.58 6.71
C LEU A 28 -0.12 38.55 7.09
N GLU A 29 0.46 39.70 7.39
CA GLU A 29 1.89 39.84 7.73
C GLU A 29 2.27 38.99 8.96
N ALA A 30 1.39 38.93 9.96
CA ALA A 30 1.62 38.11 11.15
C ALA A 30 1.58 36.62 10.81
N LEU A 31 0.66 36.17 9.94
CA LEU A 31 0.60 34.79 9.47
C LEU A 31 1.83 34.41 8.64
N THR A 32 2.25 35.27 7.72
CA THR A 32 3.45 35.06 6.89
C THR A 32 4.69 34.98 7.76
N SER A 33 4.88 35.93 8.68
CA SER A 33 5.99 35.92 9.63
C SER A 33 5.99 34.68 10.54
N LEU A 34 4.81 34.27 11.00
CA LEU A 34 4.66 33.07 11.82
C LEU A 34 5.06 31.80 11.07
N MET A 35 4.68 31.69 9.79
CA MET A 35 5.07 30.57 8.93
C MET A 35 6.55 30.61 8.57
N GLN A 36 7.13 31.77 8.25
CA GLN A 36 8.56 31.88 7.96
C GLN A 36 9.44 31.53 9.18
N ASN A 37 8.97 31.85 10.38
CA ASN A 37 9.69 31.62 11.64
C ASN A 37 9.17 30.40 12.43
N TRP A 38 8.50 29.47 11.76
CA TRP A 38 7.80 28.35 12.39
C TRP A 38 8.67 27.54 13.36
N PHE A 39 9.96 27.34 13.03
CA PHE A 39 10.90 26.55 13.81
C PHE A 39 11.17 27.11 15.22
N GLN A 40 10.84 28.38 15.46
CA GLN A 40 10.95 29.01 16.77
C GLN A 40 9.75 28.69 17.68
N PHE A 41 8.61 28.39 17.08
CA PHE A 41 7.31 28.31 17.76
C PHE A 41 6.68 26.92 17.71
N PHE A 42 6.99 26.10 16.71
CA PHE A 42 6.34 24.84 16.37
C PHE A 42 7.33 23.70 16.10
N THR A 43 6.89 22.47 16.39
CA THR A 43 7.50 21.27 15.81
C THR A 43 7.14 21.18 14.31
N ALA A 44 7.90 20.41 13.53
CA ALA A 44 7.64 20.23 12.10
C ALA A 44 6.21 19.71 11.85
N THR A 45 5.76 18.75 12.66
CA THR A 45 4.42 18.15 12.57
C THR A 45 3.31 19.16 12.91
N GLU A 46 3.51 20.01 13.92
CA GLU A 46 2.54 21.08 14.25
C GLU A 46 2.48 22.13 13.14
N ALA A 47 3.63 22.52 12.59
CA ALA A 47 3.74 23.50 11.53
C ALA A 47 3.05 23.03 10.25
N ALA A 48 3.45 21.86 9.72
CA ALA A 48 2.89 21.32 8.47
C ALA A 48 1.44 20.84 8.60
N GLY A 49 1.00 20.45 9.80
CA GLY A 49 -0.36 19.98 10.05
C GLY A 49 -1.30 21.10 10.50
N PRO A 50 -1.59 21.23 11.81
CA PRO A 50 -2.62 22.12 12.33
C PRO A 50 -2.38 23.60 12.01
N VAL A 51 -1.13 24.08 12.03
CA VAL A 51 -0.82 25.50 11.75
C VAL A 51 -1.13 25.81 10.29
N ALA A 52 -0.49 25.12 9.34
CA ALA A 52 -0.73 25.31 7.91
C ALA A 52 -2.20 25.11 7.54
N THR A 53 -2.86 24.06 8.06
CA THR A 53 -4.28 23.79 7.77
C THR A 53 -5.20 24.92 8.25
N THR A 54 -4.93 25.49 9.43
CA THR A 54 -5.75 26.58 9.98
C THR A 54 -5.54 27.87 9.17
N ILE A 55 -4.29 28.20 8.88
CA ILE A 55 -3.91 29.39 8.09
C ILE A 55 -4.52 29.30 6.67
N MET A 56 -4.42 28.14 6.03
CA MET A 56 -4.92 27.89 4.68
C MET A 56 -6.43 27.62 4.60
N SER A 57 -7.17 27.71 5.72
CA SER A 57 -8.60 27.42 5.74
C SER A 57 -9.42 28.55 5.08
N ARG A 58 -10.53 28.18 4.43
CA ARG A 58 -11.49 29.17 3.87
C ARG A 58 -11.99 30.16 4.92
N GLY A 59 -12.16 29.71 6.17
CA GLY A 59 -12.59 30.57 7.27
C GLY A 59 -11.57 31.65 7.64
N THR A 60 -10.27 31.40 7.44
CA THR A 60 -9.22 32.40 7.64
C THR A 60 -9.20 33.40 6.48
N MET A 61 -9.31 32.90 5.24
CA MET A 61 -9.35 33.74 4.04
C MET A 61 -10.50 34.75 4.08
N VAL A 62 -11.70 34.31 4.47
CA VAL A 62 -12.89 35.17 4.59
C VAL A 62 -12.74 36.18 5.73
N ARG A 63 -12.21 35.77 6.89
CA ARG A 63 -12.00 36.66 8.04
C ARG A 63 -11.03 37.79 7.74
N LEU A 64 -9.97 37.50 7.00
CA LEU A 64 -8.96 38.46 6.59
C LEU A 64 -9.30 39.21 5.30
N GLN A 65 -10.41 38.87 4.64
CA GLN A 65 -10.83 39.42 3.35
C GLN A 65 -9.70 39.42 2.31
N LEU A 66 -8.92 38.34 2.25
CA LEU A 66 -7.72 38.26 1.42
C LEU A 66 -8.07 38.28 -0.08
N GLY A 67 -7.41 39.17 -0.82
CA GLY A 67 -7.45 39.17 -2.29
C GLY A 67 -6.70 37.98 -2.89
N PHE A 68 -6.86 37.75 -4.19
CA PHE A 68 -6.22 36.63 -4.91
C PHE A 68 -4.69 36.63 -4.77
N GLN A 69 -4.03 37.79 -4.91
CA GLN A 69 -2.58 37.93 -4.78
C GLN A 69 -2.08 37.55 -3.38
N GLN A 70 -2.80 38.00 -2.34
CA GLN A 70 -2.46 37.70 -0.95
C GLN A 70 -2.66 36.22 -0.61
N GLN A 71 -3.69 35.59 -1.18
CA GLN A 71 -3.90 34.16 -1.03
C GLN A 71 -2.80 33.34 -1.70
N ASP A 72 -2.30 33.78 -2.86
CA ASP A 72 -1.19 33.11 -3.55
C ASP A 72 0.13 33.25 -2.77
N GLU A 73 0.42 34.44 -2.25
CA GLU A 73 1.57 34.67 -1.36
C GLU A 73 1.53 33.78 -0.12
N LEU A 74 0.36 33.72 0.55
CA LEU A 74 0.17 32.86 1.72
C LEU A 74 0.33 31.38 1.36
N SER A 75 -0.18 30.97 0.19
CA SER A 75 -0.03 29.60 -0.31
C SER A 75 1.44 29.26 -0.58
N SER A 76 2.19 30.18 -1.18
CA SER A 76 3.64 30.02 -1.43
C SER A 76 4.43 29.87 -0.13
N CYS A 77 4.10 30.68 0.88
CA CYS A 77 4.70 30.57 2.20
C CYS A 77 4.37 29.23 2.88
N ALA A 78 3.11 28.79 2.81
CA ALA A 78 2.68 27.50 3.34
C ALA A 78 3.38 26.31 2.66
N ARG A 79 3.60 26.36 1.34
CA ARG A 79 4.34 25.33 0.61
C ARG A 79 5.79 25.27 1.04
N THR A 80 6.46 26.41 1.15
CA THR A 80 7.86 26.50 1.61
C THR A 80 7.99 25.95 3.03
N LEU A 81 7.10 26.35 3.95
CA LEU A 81 7.02 25.80 5.31
C LEU A 81 6.86 24.28 5.29
N ALA A 82 5.93 23.76 4.49
CA ALA A 82 5.65 22.32 4.44
C ALA A 82 6.83 21.52 3.90
N LEU A 83 7.53 22.02 2.88
CA LEU A 83 8.75 21.41 2.34
C LEU A 83 9.86 21.38 3.39
N GLN A 84 10.10 22.48 4.12
CA GLN A 84 11.08 22.52 5.20
C GLN A 84 10.76 21.53 6.33
N CYS A 85 9.47 21.42 6.69
CA CYS A 85 9.01 20.46 7.69
C CYS A 85 9.22 19.02 7.21
N ALA A 86 8.89 18.72 5.95
CA ALA A 86 9.11 17.42 5.33
C ALA A 86 10.59 17.07 5.25
N THR A 87 11.50 17.99 4.94
CA THR A 87 12.94 17.73 4.97
C THR A 87 13.44 17.39 6.39
N LYS A 88 12.87 18.05 7.41
CA LYS A 88 13.31 17.87 8.81
C LYS A 88 12.76 16.61 9.46
N ASP A 89 11.50 16.27 9.19
CA ASP A 89 10.82 15.09 9.73
C ASP A 89 9.94 14.44 8.65
N PRO A 90 10.55 13.78 7.64
CA PRO A 90 9.81 13.20 6.52
C PRO A 90 8.68 12.23 6.95
N PRO A 91 8.89 11.29 7.90
CA PRO A 91 7.87 10.31 8.27
C PRO A 91 6.56 10.92 8.76
N ASN A 92 6.60 12.09 9.43
CA ASN A 92 5.43 12.73 10.01
C ASN A 92 4.87 13.89 9.15
N CYS A 93 5.68 14.48 8.27
CA CYS A 93 5.31 15.69 7.52
C CYS A 93 5.06 15.45 6.03
N ALA A 94 5.51 14.33 5.46
CA ALA A 94 5.44 14.03 4.02
C ALA A 94 4.03 14.22 3.41
N LEU A 95 3.00 13.63 4.02
CA LEU A 95 1.64 13.68 3.48
C LEU A 95 1.05 15.10 3.52
N ASN A 96 1.36 15.86 4.58
CA ASN A 96 0.95 17.26 4.68
C ASN A 96 1.63 18.10 3.61
N ALA A 97 2.93 17.91 3.39
CA ALA A 97 3.67 18.60 2.34
C ALA A 97 3.11 18.31 0.94
N LEU A 98 2.84 17.04 0.63
CA LEU A 98 2.21 16.64 -0.62
C LEU A 98 0.82 17.23 -0.83
N THR A 99 0.04 17.38 0.23
CA THR A 99 -1.30 17.97 0.17
C THR A 99 -1.24 19.48 -0.03
N LEU A 100 -0.38 20.18 0.73
CA LEU A 100 -0.23 21.63 0.63
C LEU A 100 0.40 22.07 -0.69
N CYS A 101 1.22 21.23 -1.31
CA CYS A 101 1.87 21.52 -2.58
C CYS A 101 1.07 21.08 -3.82
N GLU A 102 -0.10 20.46 -3.66
CA GLU A 102 -0.84 19.82 -4.76
C GLU A 102 -1.12 20.74 -5.96
N ASN A 103 -1.35 22.03 -5.71
CA ASN A 103 -1.69 23.01 -6.75
C ASN A 103 -0.47 23.63 -7.45
N GLU A 104 0.76 23.30 -7.04
CA GLU A 104 1.99 23.83 -7.65
C GLU A 104 2.90 22.67 -8.05
N ALA A 105 3.06 22.44 -9.36
CA ALA A 105 3.76 21.28 -9.90
C ALA A 105 5.20 21.13 -9.38
N LEU A 106 5.95 22.23 -9.30
CA LEU A 106 7.34 22.20 -8.83
C LEU A 106 7.44 21.83 -7.35
N ALA A 107 6.67 22.51 -6.49
CA ALA A 107 6.63 22.22 -5.07
C ALA A 107 6.14 20.79 -4.78
N PHE A 108 5.15 20.29 -5.52
CA PHE A 108 4.67 18.91 -5.40
C PHE A 108 5.76 17.90 -5.77
N GLU A 109 6.51 18.16 -6.84
CA GLU A 109 7.64 17.32 -7.23
C GLU A 109 8.72 17.31 -6.15
N THR A 110 9.09 18.48 -5.61
CA THR A 110 10.05 18.57 -4.50
C THR A 110 9.58 17.77 -3.28
N ALA A 111 8.32 17.91 -2.88
CA ALA A 111 7.74 17.14 -1.78
C ALA A 111 7.81 15.63 -2.06
N TYR A 112 7.51 15.19 -3.29
CA TYR A 112 7.61 13.78 -3.68
C TYR A 112 9.06 13.25 -3.60
N GLN A 113 10.05 14.03 -4.05
CA GLN A 113 11.46 13.62 -3.97
C GLN A 113 11.92 13.47 -2.52
N ILE A 114 11.53 14.38 -1.62
CA ILE A 114 11.81 14.24 -0.17
C ILE A 114 11.29 12.89 0.36
N VAL A 115 10.08 12.46 -0.04
CA VAL A 115 9.53 11.15 0.36
C VAL A 115 10.38 10.02 -0.19
N VAL A 116 10.74 10.06 -1.48
CA VAL A 116 11.54 9.01 -2.12
C VAL A 116 12.91 8.87 -1.47
N GLU A 117 13.57 9.97 -1.13
CA GLU A 117 14.86 9.99 -0.45
C GLU A 117 14.75 9.45 0.99
N ALA A 118 13.68 9.80 1.71
CA ALA A 118 13.46 9.32 3.07
C ALA A 118 13.05 7.84 3.13
N ALA A 119 12.42 7.33 2.07
CA ALA A 119 11.86 5.98 2.01
C ALA A 119 12.88 4.86 2.22
N SER A 120 14.14 5.07 1.84
CA SER A 120 15.20 4.06 2.01
C SER A 120 15.79 3.99 3.42
N HIS A 121 15.57 5.00 4.27
CA HIS A 121 16.33 5.15 5.51
C HIS A 121 15.48 5.21 6.78
N ILE A 122 14.37 5.96 6.74
CA ILE A 122 13.66 6.33 7.98
C ILE A 122 12.16 6.06 7.96
N MET A 123 11.58 5.80 6.78
CA MET A 123 10.13 5.56 6.68
C MET A 123 9.78 4.09 6.84
N THR A 124 8.71 3.83 7.58
CA THR A 124 8.12 2.49 7.71
C THR A 124 7.36 2.11 6.44
N SER A 125 7.19 0.79 6.21
CA SER A 125 6.40 0.29 5.08
C SER A 125 4.94 0.80 5.10
N SER A 126 4.32 0.86 6.28
CA SER A 126 2.96 1.38 6.46
C SER A 126 2.82 2.86 6.04
N GLN A 127 3.78 3.71 6.44
CA GLN A 127 3.82 5.11 6.01
C GLN A 127 3.97 5.22 4.49
N LEU A 128 4.86 4.43 3.89
CA LEU A 128 5.07 4.43 2.45
C LEU A 128 3.82 3.96 1.69
N PHE A 129 3.10 2.95 2.16
CA PHE A 129 1.84 2.53 1.53
C PHE A 129 0.74 3.59 1.66
N THR A 130 0.69 4.30 2.78
CA THR A 130 -0.27 5.41 2.96
C THR A 130 -0.01 6.51 1.93
N ILE A 131 1.24 6.90 1.73
CA ILE A 131 1.62 7.92 0.75
C ILE A 131 1.46 7.39 -0.69
N ALA A 132 1.77 6.11 -0.94
CA ALA A 132 1.57 5.48 -2.24
C ALA A 132 0.09 5.48 -2.64
N ARG A 133 -0.83 5.17 -1.72
CA ARG A 133 -2.28 5.27 -1.97
C ARG A 133 -2.72 6.70 -2.23
N TYR A 134 -2.19 7.67 -1.47
CA TYR A 134 -2.43 9.08 -1.77
C TYR A 134 -2.04 9.42 -3.21
N MET A 135 -0.85 8.99 -3.67
CA MET A 135 -0.38 9.21 -5.05
C MET A 135 -1.30 8.58 -6.10
N GLU A 136 -1.78 7.36 -5.85
CA GLU A 136 -2.73 6.68 -6.75
C GLU A 136 -4.05 7.45 -6.82
N HIS A 137 -4.62 7.85 -5.68
CA HIS A 137 -5.86 8.62 -5.61
C HIS A 137 -5.77 9.98 -6.30
N ARG A 138 -4.58 10.59 -6.36
CA ARG A 138 -4.33 11.84 -7.10
C ARG A 138 -4.05 11.63 -8.59
N GLY A 139 -4.12 10.39 -9.09
CA GLY A 139 -3.92 10.09 -10.51
C GLY A 139 -2.46 9.90 -10.92
N TYR A 140 -1.55 9.62 -9.98
CA TYR A 140 -0.13 9.36 -10.25
C TYR A 140 0.27 7.90 -9.99
N PRO A 141 -0.27 6.91 -10.76
CA PRO A 141 -0.07 5.48 -10.46
C PRO A 141 1.39 5.04 -10.61
N ALA A 142 2.17 5.63 -11.52
CA ALA A 142 3.60 5.33 -11.64
C ALA A 142 4.41 5.77 -10.41
N ARG A 143 4.06 6.93 -9.82
CA ARG A 143 4.69 7.44 -8.60
C ARG A 143 4.29 6.61 -7.38
N ALA A 144 3.02 6.23 -7.31
CA ALA A 144 2.49 5.31 -6.31
C ALA A 144 3.23 3.98 -6.34
N TYR A 145 3.42 3.41 -7.53
CA TYR A 145 4.13 2.15 -7.72
C TYR A 145 5.59 2.21 -7.26
N LYS A 146 6.31 3.29 -7.56
CA LYS A 146 7.69 3.48 -7.07
C LYS A 146 7.75 3.45 -5.53
N LEU A 147 6.81 4.11 -4.84
CA LEU A 147 6.73 4.09 -3.38
C LEU A 147 6.30 2.71 -2.85
N ALA A 148 5.35 2.03 -3.51
CA ALA A 148 4.93 0.68 -3.15
C ALA A 148 6.08 -0.32 -3.26
N MET A 149 6.92 -0.22 -4.30
CA MET A 149 8.13 -1.03 -4.45
C MET A 149 9.11 -0.83 -3.30
N LEU A 150 9.29 0.41 -2.83
CA LEU A 150 10.15 0.72 -1.67
C LEU A 150 9.53 0.16 -0.38
N ALA A 151 8.22 0.30 -0.20
CA ALA A 151 7.50 -0.28 0.94
C ALA A 151 7.63 -1.80 0.99
N MET A 152 7.42 -2.47 -0.16
CA MET A 152 7.45 -3.92 -0.30
C MET A 152 8.80 -4.52 0.06
N LYS A 153 9.92 -3.80 -0.13
CA LYS A 153 11.26 -4.24 0.32
C LYS A 153 11.34 -4.44 1.84
N ASN A 154 10.56 -3.69 2.61
CA ASN A 154 10.61 -3.66 4.07
C ASN A 154 9.45 -4.42 4.74
N VAL A 155 8.42 -4.81 3.98
CA VAL A 155 7.37 -5.73 4.48
C VAL A 155 7.98 -7.10 4.67
N HIS A 156 7.65 -7.77 5.77
CA HIS A 156 8.00 -9.17 6.01
C HIS A 156 6.77 -9.88 6.58
N LEU A 157 6.46 -11.05 6.04
CA LEU A 157 5.32 -11.85 6.50
C LEU A 157 5.72 -13.31 6.70
N ALA A 158 5.71 -13.75 7.94
CA ALA A 158 6.04 -15.13 8.29
C ALA A 158 4.91 -16.11 7.91
N TYR A 159 5.23 -17.39 7.86
CA TYR A 159 4.32 -18.45 7.42
C TYR A 159 3.01 -18.56 8.24
N ASN A 160 3.02 -18.11 9.49
CA ASN A 160 1.91 -18.21 10.46
C ASN A 160 1.14 -16.89 10.67
N GLN A 161 1.31 -15.90 9.80
CA GLN A 161 0.72 -14.56 9.94
C GLN A 161 -0.38 -14.29 8.91
N ASP A 162 -1.40 -15.15 8.84
CA ASP A 162 -2.50 -15.04 7.86
C ASP A 162 -3.52 -13.92 8.17
N THR A 163 -3.41 -13.23 9.30
CA THR A 163 -4.25 -12.09 9.69
C THR A 163 -3.48 -10.78 9.83
N HIS A 164 -2.25 -10.69 9.32
CA HIS A 164 -1.40 -9.51 9.46
C HIS A 164 -1.96 -8.29 8.70
N PRO A 165 -1.93 -7.07 9.27
CA PRO A 165 -2.49 -5.88 8.61
C PRO A 165 -1.85 -5.55 7.26
N ALA A 166 -0.56 -5.85 7.08
CA ALA A 166 0.15 -5.62 5.80
C ALA A 166 -0.37 -6.49 4.64
N ILE A 167 -1.21 -7.50 4.87
CA ILE A 167 -1.81 -8.31 3.79
C ILE A 167 -2.62 -7.43 2.84
N ASN A 168 -3.37 -6.47 3.36
CA ASN A 168 -4.14 -5.54 2.54
C ASN A 168 -3.24 -4.62 1.70
N ASP A 169 -2.09 -4.24 2.24
CA ASP A 169 -1.07 -3.47 1.52
C ASP A 169 -0.43 -4.28 0.39
N ILE A 170 -0.08 -5.55 0.66
CA ILE A 170 0.44 -6.47 -0.34
C ILE A 170 -0.56 -6.67 -1.48
N HIS A 171 -1.83 -6.97 -1.15
CA HIS A 171 -2.88 -7.16 -2.15
C HIS A 171 -3.06 -5.92 -3.03
N TRP A 172 -3.10 -4.74 -2.42
CA TRP A 172 -3.20 -3.48 -3.14
C TRP A 172 -1.98 -3.22 -4.03
N ALA A 173 -0.76 -3.42 -3.53
CA ALA A 173 0.47 -3.19 -4.29
C ALA A 173 0.57 -4.13 -5.51
N MET A 174 0.16 -5.38 -5.36
CA MET A 174 0.11 -6.36 -6.45
C MET A 174 -0.96 -6.01 -7.49
N ALA A 175 -2.12 -5.51 -7.05
CA ALA A 175 -3.16 -5.03 -7.95
C ALA A 175 -2.70 -3.80 -8.75
N LEU A 176 -2.05 -2.83 -8.08
CA LEU A 176 -1.46 -1.66 -8.73
C LEU A 176 -0.41 -2.08 -9.77
N ALA A 177 0.53 -2.96 -9.40
CA ALA A 177 1.55 -3.47 -10.32
C ALA A 177 0.92 -4.18 -11.54
N HIS A 178 -0.12 -5.00 -11.31
CA HIS A 178 -0.84 -5.67 -12.38
C HIS A 178 -1.57 -4.68 -13.30
N SER A 179 -2.16 -3.60 -12.76
CA SER A 179 -2.85 -2.57 -13.54
C SER A 179 -1.91 -1.76 -14.43
N LEU A 180 -0.65 -1.58 -14.02
CA LEU A 180 0.37 -0.86 -14.79
C LEU A 180 0.95 -1.69 -15.93
N GLY A 181 1.07 -3.00 -15.73
CA GLY A 181 1.49 -3.91 -16.79
C GLY A 181 2.27 -5.13 -16.31
N LYS A 182 2.63 -5.98 -17.27
CA LYS A 182 3.40 -7.20 -16.99
C LYS A 182 4.82 -6.90 -16.51
N THR A 183 5.39 -5.78 -16.94
CA THR A 183 6.75 -5.36 -16.58
C THR A 183 6.83 -4.98 -15.11
N GLU A 184 5.90 -4.16 -14.64
CA GLU A 184 5.76 -3.72 -13.26
C GLU A 184 5.46 -4.91 -12.35
N LEU A 185 4.52 -5.77 -12.76
CA LEU A 185 4.24 -7.01 -12.06
C LEU A 185 5.49 -7.90 -11.96
N GLY A 186 6.27 -8.00 -13.04
CA GLY A 186 7.52 -8.76 -13.08
C GLY A 186 8.60 -8.26 -12.11
N HIS A 187 8.66 -6.97 -11.82
CA HIS A 187 9.57 -6.41 -10.81
C HIS A 187 9.05 -6.58 -9.38
N MET A 188 7.72 -6.58 -9.19
CA MET A 188 7.09 -6.73 -7.86
C MET A 188 7.15 -8.17 -7.34
N VAL A 189 6.96 -9.17 -8.21
CA VAL A 189 6.92 -10.60 -7.83
C VAL A 189 8.17 -11.05 -7.06
N PRO A 190 9.42 -10.75 -7.50
CA PRO A 190 10.61 -11.12 -6.74
C PRO A 190 10.66 -10.56 -5.33
N LEU A 191 10.17 -9.33 -5.11
CA LEU A 191 10.10 -8.73 -3.77
C LEU A 191 9.09 -9.46 -2.90
N LEU A 192 7.91 -9.76 -3.45
CA LEU A 192 6.87 -10.50 -2.76
C LEU A 192 7.37 -11.89 -2.31
N VAL A 193 7.95 -12.65 -3.24
CA VAL A 193 8.45 -14.01 -2.98
C VAL A 193 9.56 -14.01 -1.93
N LYS A 194 10.45 -13.01 -1.95
CA LYS A 194 11.51 -12.88 -0.96
C LYS A 194 10.97 -12.62 0.45
N ASN A 195 9.92 -11.82 0.55
CA ASN A 195 9.52 -11.20 1.81
C ASN A 195 8.28 -11.85 2.45
N VAL A 196 7.54 -12.67 1.72
CA VAL A 196 6.31 -13.32 2.18
C VAL A 196 6.45 -14.84 2.15
N GLN A 197 6.26 -15.47 3.31
CA GLN A 197 6.31 -16.92 3.49
C GLN A 197 4.92 -17.53 3.75
N CYS A 198 3.88 -16.70 3.88
CA CYS A 198 2.52 -17.16 4.15
C CYS A 198 1.87 -17.73 2.88
N ALA A 199 1.68 -19.05 2.85
CA ALA A 199 1.19 -19.79 1.67
C ALA A 199 -0.20 -19.33 1.19
N THR A 200 -1.11 -19.01 2.12
CA THR A 200 -2.46 -18.53 1.79
C THR A 200 -2.42 -17.15 1.13
N VAL A 201 -1.53 -16.26 1.58
CA VAL A 201 -1.34 -14.93 1.00
C VAL A 201 -0.72 -15.02 -0.39
N LEU A 202 0.37 -15.81 -0.55
CA LEU A 202 1.00 -16.01 -1.86
C LEU A 202 0.03 -16.57 -2.89
N SER A 203 -0.76 -17.59 -2.50
CA SER A 203 -1.74 -18.21 -3.40
C SER A 203 -2.94 -17.31 -3.69
N ASP A 204 -3.37 -16.47 -2.74
CA ASP A 204 -4.44 -15.48 -3.00
C ASP A 204 -3.96 -14.41 -3.99
N VAL A 205 -2.76 -13.86 -3.80
CA VAL A 205 -2.13 -12.94 -4.75
C VAL A 205 -2.01 -13.59 -6.12
N LEU A 206 -1.51 -14.83 -6.19
CA LEU A 206 -1.35 -15.57 -7.44
C LEU A 206 -2.69 -15.66 -8.21
N ARG A 207 -3.76 -16.08 -7.53
CA ARG A 207 -5.10 -16.18 -8.13
C ARG A 207 -5.60 -14.82 -8.62
N ARG A 208 -5.41 -13.75 -7.85
CA ARG A 208 -5.79 -12.39 -8.25
C ARG A 208 -5.03 -11.87 -9.46
N CYS A 209 -3.75 -12.21 -9.59
CA CYS A 209 -2.96 -11.85 -10.77
C CYS A 209 -3.27 -12.72 -11.99
N GLY A 210 -3.69 -13.98 -11.79
CA GLY A 210 -4.11 -14.87 -12.87
C GLY A 210 -5.49 -14.55 -13.44
N ALA A 211 -6.40 -14.04 -12.61
CA ALA A 211 -7.67 -13.50 -13.06
C ALA A 211 -7.44 -12.26 -13.95
N SER A 212 -8.21 -12.12 -15.04
CA SER A 212 -8.18 -10.89 -15.85
C SER A 212 -8.37 -9.66 -14.95
N ALA A 213 -7.48 -8.68 -15.08
CA ALA A 213 -7.45 -7.50 -14.23
C ALA A 213 -8.85 -6.85 -14.13
N PRO A 214 -9.40 -6.65 -12.92
CA PRO A 214 -10.62 -5.87 -12.76
C PRO A 214 -10.25 -4.39 -12.94
N GLY A 215 -10.64 -3.80 -14.06
CA GLY A 215 -10.59 -2.36 -14.28
C GLY A 215 -9.64 -1.90 -15.39
N GLY A 216 -10.13 -1.92 -16.63
CA GLY A 216 -9.81 -0.82 -17.56
C GLY A 216 -10.69 0.39 -17.21
N PRO A 217 -10.30 1.62 -17.55
CA PRO A 217 -11.07 2.81 -17.22
C PRO A 217 -12.47 2.74 -17.85
N THR A 218 -13.49 2.67 -17.00
CA THR A 218 -14.89 2.87 -17.38
C THR A 218 -15.09 4.36 -17.65
N GLY A 219 -14.91 4.75 -18.93
CA GLY A 219 -15.48 6.00 -19.43
C GLY A 219 -17.02 5.98 -19.29
N PRO A 220 -17.67 7.16 -19.22
CA PRO A 220 -19.09 7.26 -18.95
C PRO A 220 -19.93 6.63 -20.07
N PRO A 221 -21.17 6.16 -19.78
CA PRO A 221 -22.02 5.50 -20.76
C PRO A 221 -22.52 6.54 -21.77
N ILE A 222 -22.00 6.49 -23.01
CA ILE A 222 -22.63 7.17 -24.14
C ILE A 222 -23.77 6.27 -24.63
N GLN A 223 -25.00 6.77 -24.51
CA GLN A 223 -26.20 6.17 -25.10
C GLN A 223 -26.04 6.06 -26.63
N PRO A 224 -26.47 4.97 -27.28
CA PRO A 224 -26.48 4.91 -28.74
C PRO A 224 -27.85 5.33 -29.29
N ASP A 225 -27.88 6.47 -29.97
CA ASP A 225 -28.92 6.76 -30.96
C ASP A 225 -28.57 6.11 -32.32
N ALA A 226 -29.53 5.36 -32.82
CA ALA A 226 -29.88 4.99 -34.19
C ALA A 226 -28.87 5.10 -35.38
N LYS A 227 -28.70 3.94 -36.02
CA LYS A 227 -28.75 3.63 -37.48
C LYS A 227 -27.48 3.79 -38.36
N HIS A 228 -27.26 2.69 -39.09
CA HIS A 228 -26.46 2.45 -40.30
C HIS A 228 -24.96 2.08 -40.20
N ALA A 229 -24.65 1.05 -41.02
CA ALA A 229 -23.37 0.68 -41.62
C ALA A 229 -22.57 -0.47 -40.98
N SER A 230 -22.61 -1.59 -41.70
CA SER A 230 -21.69 -2.72 -41.68
C SER A 230 -20.21 -2.30 -41.65
N ALA A 231 -19.49 -2.72 -40.61
CA ALA A 231 -18.06 -3.06 -40.70
C ALA A 231 -17.65 -3.89 -39.48
N ARG A 232 -16.97 -5.00 -39.73
CA ARG A 232 -16.30 -5.91 -38.78
C ARG A 232 -15.73 -5.19 -37.53
N THR A 233 -16.49 -5.17 -36.44
CA THR A 233 -15.97 -4.77 -35.13
C THR A 233 -15.07 -5.88 -34.61
N ARG A 234 -13.76 -5.73 -34.82
CA ARG A 234 -12.75 -6.45 -34.04
C ARG A 234 -13.01 -6.13 -32.56
N CYS A 235 -13.54 -7.10 -31.82
CA CYS A 235 -13.52 -7.04 -30.36
C CYS A 235 -12.07 -6.76 -29.92
N ILE A 236 -11.86 -5.59 -29.32
CA ILE A 236 -10.60 -5.27 -28.65
C ILE A 236 -10.41 -6.36 -27.58
N PRO A 237 -9.38 -7.21 -27.64
CA PRO A 237 -9.22 -8.24 -26.63
C PRO A 237 -8.96 -7.54 -25.30
N GLY A 238 -9.85 -7.71 -24.33
CA GLY A 238 -9.50 -7.44 -22.94
C GLY A 238 -8.21 -8.20 -22.57
N PRO A 239 -7.47 -7.75 -21.56
CA PRO A 239 -6.21 -8.38 -21.19
C PRO A 239 -6.44 -9.88 -20.93
N LYS A 240 -5.85 -10.70 -21.80
CA LYS A 240 -5.90 -12.17 -21.69
C LYS A 240 -5.36 -12.58 -20.32
N PRO A 241 -6.01 -13.54 -19.62
CA PRO A 241 -5.52 -14.07 -18.36
C PRO A 241 -4.05 -14.44 -18.45
N LEU A 242 -3.27 -14.11 -17.42
CA LEU A 242 -1.85 -14.46 -17.36
C LEU A 242 -1.73 -15.98 -17.18
N SER A 243 -0.80 -16.59 -17.92
CA SER A 243 -0.49 -18.00 -17.75
C SER A 243 0.38 -18.18 -16.50
N PHE A 244 -0.05 -19.06 -15.59
CA PHE A 244 0.66 -19.35 -14.34
C PHE A 244 2.04 -19.98 -14.56
N ASP A 245 2.21 -20.77 -15.63
CA ASP A 245 3.48 -21.43 -15.98
C ASP A 245 4.49 -20.53 -16.69
N ARG A 246 4.15 -19.25 -16.89
CA ARG A 246 5.01 -18.28 -17.60
C ARG A 246 5.36 -17.09 -16.71
N PRO A 247 6.49 -16.42 -16.97
CA PRO A 247 6.78 -15.13 -16.34
C PRO A 247 5.64 -14.13 -16.60
N PRO A 248 5.30 -13.27 -15.61
CA PRO A 248 5.96 -13.10 -14.32
C PRO A 248 5.41 -14.01 -13.19
N LEU A 249 4.42 -14.86 -13.44
CA LEU A 249 3.70 -15.59 -12.39
C LEU A 249 4.35 -16.90 -11.95
N ARG A 250 5.15 -17.52 -12.82
CA ARG A 250 5.81 -18.79 -12.51
C ARG A 250 6.61 -18.77 -11.19
N PRO A 251 7.47 -17.78 -10.91
CA PRO A 251 8.19 -17.73 -9.63
C PRO A 251 7.26 -17.60 -8.41
N LEU A 252 6.12 -16.92 -8.57
CA LEU A 252 5.12 -16.79 -7.51
C LEU A 252 4.37 -18.11 -7.27
N LEU A 253 4.06 -18.86 -8.33
CA LEU A 253 3.48 -20.20 -8.21
C LEU A 253 4.42 -21.16 -7.49
N GLU A 254 5.69 -21.21 -7.92
CA GLU A 254 6.73 -22.04 -7.29
C GLU A 254 6.90 -21.67 -5.80
N ALA A 255 6.92 -20.37 -5.48
CA ALA A 255 6.97 -19.89 -4.10
C ALA A 255 5.75 -20.28 -3.27
N ALA A 256 4.53 -20.18 -3.85
CA ALA A 256 3.30 -20.56 -3.17
C ALA A 256 3.28 -22.07 -2.86
N VAL A 257 3.67 -22.92 -3.82
CA VAL A 257 3.80 -24.37 -3.65
C VAL A 257 4.80 -24.69 -2.54
N ASN A 258 6.00 -24.10 -2.59
CA ASN A 258 7.03 -24.31 -1.56
C ASN A 258 6.56 -23.83 -0.17
N ALA A 259 5.88 -22.71 -0.09
CA ALA A 259 5.31 -22.20 1.17
C ALA A 259 4.26 -23.17 1.75
N TYR A 260 3.43 -23.78 0.90
CA TYR A 260 2.48 -24.81 1.33
C TYR A 260 3.19 -26.05 1.87
N ILE A 261 4.24 -26.54 1.21
CA ILE A 261 5.05 -27.67 1.68
C ILE A 261 5.64 -27.36 3.06
N ASN A 262 6.35 -26.24 3.19
CA ASN A 262 7.00 -25.83 4.44
C ASN A 262 5.99 -25.66 5.57
N THR A 263 4.88 -24.95 5.31
CA THR A 263 3.83 -24.72 6.31
C THR A 263 3.14 -26.03 6.72
N THR A 264 2.99 -26.99 5.81
CA THR A 264 2.45 -28.33 6.11
C THR A 264 3.31 -29.03 7.14
N HIS A 265 4.62 -29.09 6.92
CA HIS A 265 5.57 -29.69 7.88
C HIS A 265 5.56 -28.97 9.23
N SER A 266 5.59 -27.62 9.23
CA SER A 266 5.56 -26.83 10.47
C SER A 266 4.27 -27.06 11.28
N ARG A 267 3.10 -27.04 10.63
CA ARG A 267 1.81 -27.30 11.31
C ARG A 267 1.76 -28.72 11.85
N LEU A 268 2.25 -29.72 11.10
CA LEU A 268 2.22 -31.13 11.50
C LEU A 268 3.06 -31.43 12.75
N ALA A 269 4.17 -30.73 12.97
CA ALA A 269 5.03 -30.94 14.14
C ALA A 269 4.24 -30.83 15.46
N HIS A 270 3.35 -29.84 15.58
CA HIS A 270 2.62 -29.53 16.82
C HIS A 270 1.09 -29.60 16.69
N ILE A 271 0.56 -30.21 15.62
CA ILE A 271 -0.90 -30.32 15.42
C ILE A 271 -1.56 -31.20 16.49
N SER A 272 -2.71 -30.75 16.99
CA SER A 272 -3.60 -31.45 17.93
C SER A 272 -4.99 -31.70 17.30
N PRO A 273 -5.81 -32.63 17.85
CA PRO A 273 -7.06 -33.04 17.21
C PRO A 273 -8.05 -31.92 16.89
N ARG A 274 -8.08 -30.85 17.69
CA ARG A 274 -8.95 -29.69 17.46
C ARG A 274 -8.63 -28.93 16.16
N HIS A 275 -7.39 -29.02 15.67
CA HIS A 275 -6.95 -28.33 14.46
C HIS A 275 -7.02 -29.22 13.20
N TYR A 276 -7.54 -30.46 13.30
CA TYR A 276 -7.56 -31.38 12.16
C TYR A 276 -8.45 -30.87 11.02
N ALA A 277 -9.63 -30.33 11.34
CA ALA A 277 -10.52 -29.77 10.32
C ALA A 277 -9.82 -28.64 9.53
N ASP A 278 -9.32 -27.63 10.22
CA ASP A 278 -8.61 -26.48 9.62
C ASP A 278 -7.39 -26.91 8.80
N PHE A 279 -6.68 -27.94 9.27
CA PHE A 279 -5.52 -28.46 8.56
C PHE A 279 -5.91 -29.21 7.27
N ILE A 280 -7.01 -29.97 7.30
CA ILE A 280 -7.54 -30.63 6.11
C ILE A 280 -8.04 -29.60 5.09
N GLU A 281 -8.69 -28.52 5.54
CA GLU A 281 -9.05 -27.40 4.65
C GLU A 281 -7.82 -26.67 4.09
N PHE A 282 -6.79 -26.48 4.90
CA PHE A 282 -5.51 -25.94 4.47
C PHE A 282 -4.88 -26.79 3.35
N LEU A 283 -4.88 -28.13 3.48
CA LEU A 283 -4.44 -29.04 2.41
C LEU A 283 -5.32 -28.99 1.17
N GLY A 284 -6.63 -28.74 1.33
CA GLY A 284 -7.54 -28.50 0.21
C GLY A 284 -7.08 -27.31 -0.62
N ARG A 285 -6.79 -26.18 0.04
CA ARG A 285 -6.23 -24.98 -0.63
C ARG A 285 -4.84 -25.22 -1.24
N ALA A 286 -4.02 -26.05 -0.60
CA ALA A 286 -2.74 -26.47 -1.15
C ALA A 286 -2.95 -27.24 -2.46
N ARG A 287 -3.78 -28.28 -2.47
CA ARG A 287 -4.12 -29.06 -3.68
C ARG A 287 -4.57 -28.16 -4.84
N ASP A 288 -5.48 -27.24 -4.55
CA ASP A 288 -6.01 -26.34 -5.58
C ASP A 288 -4.93 -25.39 -6.14
N THR A 289 -3.94 -25.01 -5.31
CA THR A 289 -2.79 -24.21 -5.76
C THR A 289 -1.80 -25.05 -6.55
N PHE A 290 -1.53 -26.29 -6.14
CA PHE A 290 -0.65 -27.20 -6.87
C PHE A 290 -1.22 -27.52 -8.24
N ALA A 291 -2.53 -27.69 -8.38
CA ALA A 291 -3.19 -27.94 -9.67
C ALA A 291 -2.95 -26.85 -10.74
N LEU A 292 -2.45 -25.67 -10.34
CA LEU A 292 -2.07 -24.60 -11.27
C LEU A 292 -0.71 -24.85 -11.95
N ALA A 293 0.12 -25.74 -11.41
CA ALA A 293 1.41 -26.12 -11.97
C ALA A 293 1.28 -27.38 -12.84
N HIS A 294 2.03 -27.43 -13.95
CA HIS A 294 2.03 -28.56 -14.89
C HIS A 294 2.25 -29.94 -14.21
N ASP A 295 3.14 -30.04 -13.25
CA ASP A 295 3.47 -31.27 -12.50
C ASP A 295 2.89 -31.29 -11.07
N GLY A 296 2.01 -30.34 -10.74
CA GLY A 296 1.59 -30.12 -9.37
C GLY A 296 0.74 -31.26 -8.78
N HIS A 297 0.02 -32.03 -9.59
CA HIS A 297 -0.66 -33.24 -9.11
C HIS A 297 0.32 -34.28 -8.54
N ALA A 298 1.46 -34.49 -9.22
CA ALA A 298 2.50 -35.40 -8.75
C ALA A 298 3.20 -34.86 -7.49
N GLN A 299 3.50 -33.55 -7.47
CA GLN A 299 4.07 -32.91 -6.28
C GLN A 299 3.15 -33.00 -5.06
N PHE A 300 1.84 -32.82 -5.24
CA PHE A 300 0.87 -32.91 -4.15
C PHE A 300 0.75 -34.36 -3.64
N ALA A 301 0.69 -35.35 -4.55
CA ALA A 301 0.69 -36.75 -4.18
C ALA A 301 1.95 -37.12 -3.37
N HIS A 302 3.12 -36.62 -3.77
CA HIS A 302 4.37 -36.81 -3.04
C HIS A 302 4.32 -36.18 -1.63
N LEU A 303 3.78 -34.96 -1.49
CA LEU A 303 3.58 -34.33 -0.19
C LEU A 303 2.71 -35.19 0.74
N ILE A 304 1.57 -35.68 0.23
CA ILE A 304 0.66 -36.55 1.00
C ILE A 304 1.34 -37.85 1.41
N GLU A 305 2.12 -38.48 0.52
CA GLU A 305 2.84 -39.71 0.85
C GLU A 305 3.93 -39.48 1.90
N ASN A 306 4.71 -38.40 1.76
CA ASN A 306 5.70 -38.00 2.75
C ASN A 306 5.06 -37.77 4.13
N MET A 307 3.88 -37.15 4.18
CA MET A 307 3.14 -36.98 5.43
C MET A 307 2.71 -38.31 6.05
N LYS A 308 2.18 -39.24 5.23
CA LYS A 308 1.79 -40.58 5.69
C LYS A 308 2.99 -41.30 6.29
N VAL A 309 4.18 -41.18 5.70
CA VAL A 309 5.40 -41.83 6.20
C VAL A 309 5.93 -41.15 7.47
N ALA A 310 6.07 -39.83 7.47
CA ALA A 310 6.67 -39.08 8.58
C ALA A 310 5.78 -39.00 9.82
N TYR A 311 4.45 -39.11 9.68
CA TYR A 311 3.50 -38.88 10.77
C TYR A 311 2.51 -40.04 10.99
N LYS A 312 2.94 -41.30 10.76
CA LYS A 312 2.14 -42.53 10.97
C LYS A 312 1.46 -42.63 12.34
N GLY A 313 2.06 -42.04 13.38
CA GLY A 313 1.52 -42.05 14.74
C GLY A 313 0.19 -41.30 14.90
N LYS A 314 -0.15 -40.37 13.99
CA LYS A 314 -1.38 -39.56 14.05
C LYS A 314 -2.54 -40.24 13.29
N LYS A 315 -2.98 -41.42 13.75
CA LYS A 315 -3.96 -42.29 13.05
C LYS A 315 -5.24 -41.57 12.59
N LYS A 316 -5.90 -40.80 13.47
CA LYS A 316 -7.13 -40.07 13.13
C LYS A 316 -6.90 -39.01 12.05
N LEU A 317 -5.78 -38.30 12.11
CA LEU A 317 -5.42 -37.33 11.06
C LEU A 317 -5.14 -38.02 9.73
N MET A 318 -4.38 -39.12 9.74
CA MET A 318 -4.07 -39.87 8.52
C MET A 318 -5.30 -40.51 7.88
N PHE A 319 -6.29 -40.93 8.69
CA PHE A 319 -7.59 -41.35 8.19
C PHE A 319 -8.30 -40.24 7.41
N LEU A 320 -8.41 -39.04 7.99
CA LEU A 320 -9.02 -37.88 7.34
C LEU A 320 -8.29 -37.45 6.07
N VAL A 321 -6.95 -37.51 6.07
CA VAL A 321 -6.14 -37.22 4.88
C VAL A 321 -6.42 -38.24 3.77
N LYS A 322 -6.49 -39.54 4.11
CA LYS A 322 -6.80 -40.61 3.15
C LYS A 322 -8.22 -40.47 2.60
N GLU A 323 -9.19 -40.16 3.45
CA GLU A 323 -10.59 -39.97 3.05
C GLU A 323 -10.76 -38.83 2.04
N ARG A 324 -10.02 -37.72 2.22
CA ARG A 324 -10.18 -36.54 1.36
C ARG A 324 -9.25 -36.49 0.14
N PHE A 325 -8.06 -37.08 0.23
CA PHE A 325 -6.99 -36.94 -0.76
C PHE A 325 -6.34 -38.26 -1.21
N GLY A 326 -6.80 -39.40 -0.69
CA GLY A 326 -6.25 -40.72 -0.99
C GLY A 326 -6.91 -41.43 -2.15
#